data_AF-A0A3D8PI38-F1
#
_entry.id   AF-A0A3D8PI38-F1
#
_cell.length_a   1.000
_cell.length_b   1.000
_cell.length_c   1.000
_cell.angle_alpha   90.00
_cell.angle_beta   90.00
_cell.angle_gamma   90.00
#
_symmetry.space_group_name_H-M   'P 1'
#
loop_
_entity.id
_entity.type
_entity.pdbx_description
1 polymer ?
#
loop_
_entity_poly.entity_id
_entity_poly.type
_entity_poly.pdbx_seq_one_letter_code
_entity_poly.pdbx_strand_id
1 'polypeptide(L)'
;MNDNIDKSKVGYTIFKPTGVRHEYPHVDLFKQHVNCIVLYKDKTYMTVIVDLKNNTVQVTGDVDELGDLTISGDSYIDMFKGHAKFFINNNISDPKKYYDELINNQSY
;
A
#
# COMPACT_ATOMS: atom_id res chain seq x y z
N MET A 1 39.74 23.45 -36.42
CA MET A 1 39.10 22.99 -35.18
C MET A 1 38.27 21.76 -35.51
N ASN A 2 38.51 20.64 -34.84
CA ASN A 2 37.64 19.46 -34.91
C ASN A 2 36.67 19.53 -33.73
N ASP A 3 35.41 19.86 -34.00
CA ASP A 3 34.34 19.83 -32.99
C ASP A 3 33.90 18.38 -32.77
N ASN A 4 34.71 17.62 -32.03
CA ASN A 4 34.27 16.35 -31.45
C ASN A 4 33.38 16.68 -30.25
N ILE A 5 32.08 16.84 -30.50
CA ILE A 5 31.07 16.96 -29.45
C ILE A 5 30.98 15.62 -28.74
N ASP A 6 31.65 15.51 -27.60
CA ASP A 6 31.58 14.39 -26.68
C ASP A 6 30.10 14.19 -26.28
N LYS A 7 29.47 13.14 -26.81
CA LYS A 7 28.09 12.76 -26.42
C LYS A 7 28.14 12.32 -24.96
N SER A 8 27.75 13.21 -24.05
CA SER A 8 27.62 12.88 -22.64
C SER A 8 26.68 11.67 -22.47
N LYS A 9 27.17 10.59 -21.87
CA LYS A 9 26.39 9.38 -21.55
C LYS A 9 25.50 9.67 -20.33
N VAL A 10 24.52 10.54 -20.47
CA VAL A 10 23.54 10.80 -19.40
C VAL A 10 22.37 9.85 -19.62
N GLY A 11 22.28 8.81 -18.80
CA GLY A 11 21.10 7.94 -18.72
C GLY A 11 20.10 8.52 -17.74
N TYR A 12 18.81 8.49 -18.08
CA TYR A 12 17.73 8.84 -17.16
C TYR A 12 16.84 7.63 -16.90
N THR A 13 16.35 7.52 -15.67
CA THR A 13 15.41 6.48 -15.25
C THR A 13 14.06 7.14 -14.98
N ILE A 14 12.98 6.55 -15.50
CA ILE A 14 11.62 6.99 -15.22
C ILE A 14 10.97 5.98 -14.28
N PHE A 15 10.51 6.45 -13.12
CA PHE A 15 9.67 5.67 -12.23
C PHE A 15 8.21 5.83 -12.66
N LYS A 16 7.54 4.71 -12.90
CA LYS A 16 6.09 4.67 -13.19
C LYS A 16 5.40 3.83 -12.13
N PRO A 17 4.25 4.28 -11.59
CA PRO A 17 3.48 3.49 -10.65
C PRO A 17 2.94 2.23 -11.34
N THR A 18 2.90 1.11 -10.62
CA THR A 18 2.34 -0.15 -11.12
C THR A 18 0.82 -0.07 -11.31
N GLY A 19 0.17 0.87 -10.62
CA GLY A 19 -1.28 1.03 -10.60
C GLY A 19 -1.98 0.14 -9.57
N VAL A 20 -1.23 -0.67 -8.81
CA VAL A 20 -1.74 -1.41 -7.65
C VAL A 20 -2.01 -0.41 -6.52
N ARG A 21 -3.20 -0.48 -5.93
CA ARG A 21 -3.67 0.39 -4.86
C ARG A 21 -4.03 -0.43 -3.62
N HIS A 22 -3.91 0.21 -2.46
CA HIS A 22 -4.26 -0.37 -1.17
C HIS A 22 -5.30 0.51 -0.49
N GLU A 23 -6.37 -0.11 0.00
CA GLU A 23 -7.43 0.59 0.70
C GLU A 23 -7.70 -0.03 2.06
N TYR A 24 -8.11 0.82 3.00
CA TYR A 24 -8.46 0.45 4.38
C TYR A 24 -9.90 0.87 4.67
N PRO A 25 -10.90 0.21 4.05
CA PRO A 25 -12.29 0.66 4.12
C PRO A 25 -12.88 0.60 5.52
N HIS A 26 -12.30 -0.18 6.44
CA HIS A 26 -12.81 -0.30 7.80
C HIS A 26 -11.69 -0.55 8.81
N VAL A 27 -11.65 0.29 9.84
CA VAL A 27 -10.81 0.12 11.02
C VAL A 27 -11.69 0.19 12.27
N ASP A 28 -11.88 -0.93 12.93
CA ASP A 28 -12.57 -1.04 14.22
C ASP A 28 -11.54 -0.96 15.35
N LEU A 29 -11.46 0.19 16.01
CA LEU A 29 -10.55 0.42 17.13
C LEU A 29 -10.91 -0.41 18.37
N PHE A 30 -12.19 -0.75 18.58
CA PHE A 30 -12.64 -1.48 19.75
C PHE A 30 -12.37 -2.98 19.61
N LYS A 31 -12.65 -3.55 18.44
CA LYS A 31 -12.34 -4.94 18.12
C LYS A 31 -10.88 -5.13 17.70
N GLN A 32 -10.15 -4.05 17.44
CA GLN A 32 -8.79 -4.05 16.88
C GLN A 32 -8.71 -4.83 15.57
N HIS A 33 -9.70 -4.55 14.69
CA HIS A 33 -9.90 -5.23 13.43
C HIS A 33 -9.72 -4.24 12.28
N VAL A 34 -8.89 -4.60 11.31
CA VAL A 34 -8.65 -3.79 10.11
C VAL A 34 -8.91 -4.60 8.85
N ASN A 35 -9.73 -4.05 7.96
CA ASN A 35 -9.96 -4.57 6.63
C ASN A 35 -9.01 -3.88 5.65
N CYS A 36 -8.21 -4.66 4.94
CA CYS A 36 -7.27 -4.19 3.91
C CYS A 36 -7.65 -4.80 2.57
N ILE A 37 -7.59 -4.01 1.50
CA ILE A 37 -7.91 -4.46 0.13
C ILE A 37 -6.76 -4.11 -0.81
N VAL A 38 -6.36 -5.06 -1.64
CA VAL A 38 -5.46 -4.87 -2.79
C VAL A 38 -6.29 -4.76 -4.06
N LEU A 39 -6.18 -3.62 -4.74
CA LEU A 39 -6.93 -3.26 -5.92
C LEU A 39 -5.99 -3.06 -7.12
N TYR A 40 -6.41 -3.52 -8.28
CA TYR A 40 -5.75 -3.21 -9.55
C TYR A 40 -6.82 -3.04 -10.64
N LYS A 41 -6.76 -1.93 -11.40
CA LYS A 41 -7.78 -1.57 -12.41
C LYS A 41 -9.22 -1.70 -11.89
N ASP A 42 -9.45 -1.21 -10.66
CA ASP A 42 -10.75 -1.23 -9.96
C ASP A 42 -11.31 -2.64 -9.68
N LYS A 43 -10.52 -3.70 -9.85
CA LYS A 43 -10.81 -5.07 -9.43
C LYS A 43 -10.11 -5.35 -8.11
N THR A 44 -10.82 -5.95 -7.16
CA THR A 44 -10.25 -6.49 -5.92
C THR A 44 -9.58 -7.82 -6.21
N TYR A 45 -8.30 -7.93 -5.87
CA TYR A 45 -7.52 -9.17 -6.02
C TYR A 45 -7.39 -9.91 -4.69
N MET A 46 -7.10 -9.17 -3.63
CA MET A 46 -6.89 -9.72 -2.29
C MET A 46 -7.55 -8.84 -1.25
N THR A 47 -8.23 -9.48 -0.30
CA THR A 47 -8.76 -8.86 0.91
C THR A 47 -8.11 -9.53 2.11
N VAL A 48 -7.58 -8.73 3.02
CA VAL A 48 -6.92 -9.18 4.24
C VAL A 48 -7.61 -8.54 5.42
N ILE A 49 -8.13 -9.39 6.30
CA ILE A 49 -8.76 -9.04 7.57
C ILE A 49 -7.73 -9.34 8.65
N VAL A 50 -7.26 -8.29 9.33
CA VAL A 50 -6.30 -8.41 10.43
C VAL A 50 -7.03 -8.18 11.74
N ASP A 51 -7.10 -9.21 12.58
CA ASP A 51 -7.60 -9.12 13.96
C ASP A 51 -6.40 -9.19 14.91
N LEU A 52 -6.02 -8.03 15.46
CA LEU A 52 -4.88 -7.93 16.38
C LEU A 52 -5.21 -8.45 17.77
N LYS A 53 -6.48 -8.44 18.17
CA LYS A 53 -6.92 -8.89 19.50
C LYS A 53 -6.78 -10.40 19.65
N ASN A 54 -7.18 -11.14 18.62
CA ASN A 54 -7.05 -12.60 18.56
C ASN A 54 -5.75 -13.05 17.88
N ASN A 55 -4.95 -12.11 17.36
CA ASN A 55 -3.74 -12.36 16.58
C ASN A 55 -4.00 -13.30 15.39
N THR A 56 -5.12 -13.08 14.69
CA THR A 56 -5.52 -13.88 13.53
C THR A 56 -5.56 -13.03 12.28
N VAL A 57 -5.28 -13.66 11.13
CA VAL A 57 -5.43 -13.02 9.82
C VAL A 57 -6.29 -13.92 8.96
N GLN A 58 -7.30 -13.32 8.33
CA GLN A 58 -8.12 -13.98 7.32
C GLN A 58 -7.80 -13.36 5.97
N VAL A 59 -7.55 -14.19 4.97
CA VAL A 59 -7.19 -13.77 3.62
C VAL A 59 -8.22 -14.34 2.67
N THR A 60 -8.67 -13.53 1.73
CA THR A 60 -9.59 -13.93 0.66
C THR A 60 -9.09 -13.37 -0.66
N GLY A 61 -9.05 -14.23 -1.68
CA GLY A 61 -8.42 -13.90 -2.95
C GLY A 61 -6.90 -14.00 -2.88
N ASP A 62 -6.24 -13.59 -3.95
CA ASP A 62 -4.81 -13.75 -4.15
C ASP A 62 -4.28 -12.76 -5.21
N VAL A 63 -2.97 -12.50 -5.18
CA VAL A 63 -2.29 -11.52 -6.04
C VAL A 63 -1.43 -12.16 -7.12
N ASP A 64 -1.38 -13.50 -7.26
CA ASP A 64 -0.55 -14.20 -8.24
C ASP A 64 -0.89 -13.77 -9.68
N GLU A 65 -2.17 -13.45 -9.96
CA GLU A 65 -2.63 -12.92 -11.26
C GLU A 65 -1.94 -11.60 -11.66
N LEU A 66 -1.36 -10.86 -10.71
CA LEU A 66 -0.68 -9.59 -10.96
C LEU A 66 0.80 -9.78 -11.31
N GLY A 67 1.38 -10.96 -11.09
CA GLY A 67 2.78 -11.28 -11.42
C GLY A 67 3.77 -10.23 -10.91
N ASP A 68 4.66 -9.76 -11.79
CA ASP A 68 5.72 -8.80 -11.45
C ASP A 68 5.21 -7.38 -11.12
N LEU A 69 3.91 -7.11 -11.24
CA LEU A 69 3.34 -5.81 -10.85
C LEU A 69 3.24 -5.63 -9.33
N THR A 70 3.46 -6.71 -8.58
CA THR A 70 3.18 -6.78 -7.15
C THR A 70 4.23 -7.56 -6.37
N ILE A 71 4.20 -7.39 -5.05
CA ILE A 71 4.87 -8.29 -4.11
C ILE A 71 4.00 -9.53 -3.84
N SER A 72 4.58 -10.55 -3.21
CA SER A 72 3.87 -11.78 -2.84
C SER A 72 2.73 -11.51 -1.84
N GLY A 73 1.73 -12.39 -1.83
CA GLY A 73 0.62 -12.35 -0.87
C GLY A 73 1.10 -12.35 0.59
N ASP A 74 2.09 -13.16 0.94
CA ASP A 74 2.68 -13.19 2.28
C ASP A 74 3.28 -11.83 2.68
N SER A 75 3.96 -11.17 1.74
CA SER A 75 4.52 -9.84 1.98
C SER A 75 3.43 -8.80 2.22
N TYR A 76 2.29 -8.91 1.52
CA TYR A 76 1.13 -8.06 1.80
C TYR A 76 0.54 -8.30 3.19
N ILE A 77 0.40 -9.56 3.59
CA ILE A 77 -0.12 -9.91 4.90
C ILE A 77 0.73 -9.27 6.00
N ASP A 78 2.06 -9.36 5.88
CA ASP A 78 2.96 -8.77 6.88
C ASP A 78 2.95 -7.23 6.84
N MET A 79 2.89 -6.62 5.66
CA MET A 79 2.70 -5.17 5.52
C MET A 79 1.40 -4.71 6.20
N PHE A 80 0.28 -5.41 5.94
CA PHE A 80 -1.02 -5.07 6.50
C PHE A 80 -1.10 -5.29 8.01
N LYS A 81 -0.43 -6.30 8.57
CA LYS A 81 -0.28 -6.42 10.04
C LYS A 81 0.44 -5.20 10.62
N GLY A 82 1.50 -4.73 9.97
CA GLY A 82 2.23 -3.52 10.36
C GLY A 82 1.34 -2.28 10.35
N HIS A 83 0.60 -2.08 9.26
CA HIS A 83 -0.33 -0.95 9.13
C HIS A 83 -1.48 -1.02 10.12
N ALA A 84 -2.07 -2.20 10.34
CA ALA A 84 -3.12 -2.39 11.32
C ALA A 84 -2.63 -2.00 12.73
N LYS A 85 -1.44 -2.45 13.13
CA LYS A 85 -0.83 -2.05 14.41
C LYS A 85 -0.65 -0.54 14.50
N PHE A 86 -0.18 0.09 13.42
CA PHE A 86 -0.03 1.54 13.35
C PHE A 86 -1.37 2.26 13.55
N PHE A 87 -2.43 1.86 12.86
CA PHE A 87 -3.74 2.49 13.00
C PHE A 87 -4.33 2.34 14.39
N ILE A 88 -4.30 1.12 14.96
CA ILE A 88 -4.81 0.87 16.31
C ILE A 88 -4.01 1.66 17.35
N ASN A 89 -2.67 1.63 17.30
CA ASN A 89 -1.82 2.31 18.29
C ASN A 89 -1.99 3.84 18.26
N ASN A 90 -2.31 4.41 17.10
CA ASN A 90 -2.51 5.85 16.95
C ASN A 90 -3.99 6.27 17.00
N ASN A 91 -4.91 5.35 17.32
CA ASN A 91 -6.36 5.59 17.33
C ASN A 91 -6.92 6.15 16.00
N ILE A 92 -6.40 5.67 14.88
CA ILE A 92 -6.81 6.08 13.53
C ILE A 92 -7.93 5.15 13.06
N SER A 93 -9.17 5.63 13.07
CA SER A 93 -10.33 4.89 12.56
C SER A 93 -10.62 5.12 11.07
N ASP A 94 -10.09 6.21 10.51
CA ASP A 94 -10.22 6.56 9.09
C ASP A 94 -8.82 6.85 8.51
N PRO A 95 -8.14 5.81 7.98
CA PRO A 95 -6.82 5.98 7.39
C PRO A 95 -6.79 6.96 6.22
N LYS A 96 -7.85 7.03 5.42
CA LYS A 96 -7.91 7.91 4.26
C LYS A 96 -7.86 9.37 4.70
N LYS A 97 -8.72 9.74 5.66
CA LYS A 97 -8.71 11.10 6.23
C LYS A 97 -7.36 11.44 6.85
N TYR A 98 -6.74 10.51 7.56
CA TYR A 98 -5.40 10.71 8.16
C TYR A 98 -4.34 11.06 7.11
N TYR A 99 -4.28 10.33 6.00
CA TYR A 99 -3.31 10.61 4.93
C TYR A 99 -3.64 11.91 4.17
N ASP A 100 -4.92 12.22 3.96
CA ASP A 100 -5.35 13.47 3.33
C ASP A 100 -4.90 14.69 4.17
N GLU A 101 -5.05 14.64 5.51
CA GLU A 101 -4.59 15.69 6.41
C GLU A 101 -3.05 15.84 6.39
N LEU A 102 -2.30 14.74 6.32
CA LEU A 102 -0.83 14.79 6.21
C LEU A 102 -0.35 15.49 4.95
N ILE A 103 -0.96 15.17 3.80
CA ILE A 103 -0.59 15.77 2.51
C ILE A 103 -0.89 17.28 2.51
N ASN A 104 -2.06 17.66 3.04
CA ASN A 104 -2.45 19.07 3.13
C ASN A 104 -1.55 19.87 4.08
N ASN A 105 -1.08 19.27 5.16
CA ASN A 105 -0.22 19.93 6.14
C ASN A 105 1.25 20.08 5.70
N GLN A 106 1.69 19.37 4.66
CA GLN A 106 3.04 19.50 4.09
C GLN A 106 3.17 20.60 3.03
N SER A 107 2.07 21.29 2.69
CA SER A 107 2.01 22.28 1.61
C SER A 107 2.27 23.74 2.07
N TYR A 108 3.00 23.94 3.17
CA TYR A 108 3.36 25.28 3.70
C TYR A 108 4.86 25.58 3.58
#